data_AF-A0A448X076-F1
#
_entry.id   AF-A0A448X076-F1
#
_cell.length_a   1.000
_cell.length_b   1.000
_cell.length_c   1.000
_cell.angle_alpha   90.00
_cell.angle_beta   90.00
_cell.angle_gamma   90.00
#
_symmetry.space_group_name_H-M   'P 1'
#
loop_
_entity.id
_entity.type
_entity.pdbx_description
1 polymer ?
#
loop_
_entity_poly.entity_id
_entity_poly.type
_entity_poly.pdbx_seq_one_letter_code
_entity_poly.pdbx_strand_id
1 'polypeptide(L)'
;MSHVSFLHLLFLLLYFTELDRKEIDVTTVPDKEHVIIHEPRSKVDLTKYLENQQFRFDYAFDEMVENDLVYRYTAQPLVESIFEKGMATCFAYGQTGSGKTHTMGGEFQRRGIQDCSNGIYALAGDLNLFILKKIILSTFLLNIVLSYLGCIINNIFT
;
A
#
# COMPACT_ATOMS: atom_id res chain seq x y z
N MET A 1 -23.42 -1.98 -21.66
CA MET A 1 -22.44 -1.07 -21.02
C MET A 1 -22.23 -1.57 -19.59
N SER A 2 -21.43 -2.62 -19.43
CA SER A 2 -21.05 -3.18 -18.15
C SER A 2 -19.62 -2.73 -17.86
N HIS A 3 -19.47 -1.55 -17.25
CA HIS A 3 -18.19 -1.13 -16.69
C HIS A 3 -17.94 -2.01 -15.45
N VAL A 4 -17.39 -3.20 -15.69
CA VAL A 4 -16.67 -3.92 -14.65
C VAL A 4 -15.37 -3.14 -14.50
N SER A 5 -15.29 -2.27 -13.50
CA SER A 5 -14.06 -1.58 -13.12
C SER A 5 -13.07 -2.64 -12.65
N PHE A 6 -12.33 -3.24 -13.58
CA PHE A 6 -11.17 -4.07 -13.27
C PHE A 6 -10.10 -3.16 -12.66
N LEU A 7 -10.23 -2.99 -11.35
CA LEU A 7 -9.18 -3.14 -10.36
C LEU A 7 -7.74 -3.04 -10.91
N HIS A 8 -7.28 -1.81 -11.14
CA HIS A 8 -5.86 -1.51 -11.21
C HIS A 8 -5.45 -0.89 -9.88
N LEU A 9 -4.81 -1.67 -9.00
CA LEU A 9 -3.76 -1.14 -8.15
C LEU A 9 -2.94 -2.29 -7.56
N LEU A 10 -1.79 -2.55 -8.19
CA LEU A 10 -0.74 -3.41 -7.66
C LEU A 10 0.17 -2.52 -6.83
N PHE A 11 0.04 -2.56 -5.51
CA PHE A 11 1.03 -1.93 -4.64
C PHE A 11 2.27 -2.82 -4.53
N LEU A 12 3.37 -2.37 -5.13
CA LEU A 12 4.71 -2.76 -4.73
C LEU A 12 5.15 -1.79 -3.63
N LEU A 13 5.05 -2.20 -2.36
CA LEU A 13 5.80 -1.55 -1.29
C LEU A 13 7.11 -2.32 -1.12
N LEU A 14 8.13 -1.86 -1.84
CA LEU A 14 9.51 -1.84 -1.36
C LEU A 14 9.55 -0.54 -0.54
N TYR A 15 9.67 -0.53 0.78
CA TYR A 15 10.91 -0.82 1.48
C TYR A 15 10.63 -0.68 2.99
N PHE A 16 11.34 -1.44 3.81
CA PHE A 16 11.57 -1.10 5.22
C PHE A 16 13.07 -0.89 5.35
N THR A 17 13.49 0.30 5.75
CA THR A 17 14.90 0.65 5.88
C THR A 17 15.51 -0.10 7.07
N GLU A 18 16.33 -1.12 6.82
CA GLU A 18 17.22 -1.71 7.84
C GLU A 18 18.43 -0.78 8.06
N LEU A 19 18.20 0.40 8.65
CA LEU A 19 19.23 1.40 8.94
C LEU A 19 20.36 0.88 9.86
N ASP A 20 20.07 -0.17 10.65
CA ASP A 20 21.03 -0.74 11.61
C ASP A 20 22.06 -1.69 10.98
N ARG A 21 21.88 -2.12 9.72
CA ARG A 21 22.72 -3.20 9.14
C ARG A 21 23.80 -2.74 8.16
N LYS A 22 23.98 -1.43 7.95
CA LYS A 22 24.89 -0.87 6.92
C LYS A 22 24.64 -1.46 5.52
N GLU A 23 23.41 -1.91 5.27
CA GLU A 23 23.03 -2.36 3.94
C GLU A 23 22.96 -1.14 3.01
N ILE A 24 23.44 -1.32 1.79
CA ILE A 24 23.43 -0.27 0.78
C ILE A 24 22.02 -0.21 0.22
N ASP A 25 21.41 0.96 0.25
CA ASP A 25 20.15 1.17 -0.44
C ASP A 25 20.39 1.08 -1.96
N VAL A 26 19.65 0.18 -2.60
CA VAL A 26 19.72 -0.10 -4.03
C VAL A 26 18.52 0.45 -4.79
N THR A 27 17.63 1.18 -4.13
CA THR A 27 16.43 1.74 -4.75
C THR A 27 16.51 3.26 -4.76
N THR A 28 15.93 3.90 -5.77
CA THR A 28 15.76 5.35 -5.80
C THR A 28 14.43 5.68 -6.45
N VAL A 29 13.68 6.59 -5.84
CA VAL A 29 12.41 7.09 -6.36
C VAL A 29 12.63 8.54 -6.79
N PRO A 30 13.00 8.81 -8.06
CA PRO A 30 13.31 10.17 -8.52
C PRO A 30 12.06 11.05 -8.64
N ASP A 31 10.89 10.43 -8.86
CA ASP A 31 9.61 11.11 -9.00
C ASP A 31 8.44 10.18 -8.63
N LYS A 32 7.23 10.72 -8.68
CA LYS A 32 5.99 10.03 -8.28
C LYS A 32 5.58 8.84 -9.17
N GLU A 33 6.21 8.61 -10.31
CA GLU A 33 5.83 7.54 -11.26
C GLU A 33 6.95 6.51 -11.47
N HIS A 34 8.19 6.81 -11.08
CA HIS A 34 9.33 5.98 -11.39
C HIS A 34 10.04 5.45 -10.15
N VAL A 35 10.45 4.18 -10.23
CA VAL A 35 11.37 3.54 -9.29
C VAL A 35 12.56 3.03 -10.07
N ILE A 36 13.77 3.32 -9.58
CA ILE A 36 15.02 2.85 -10.15
C ILE A 36 15.63 1.84 -9.19
N ILE A 37 15.97 0.66 -9.70
CA ILE A 37 16.74 -0.36 -8.99
C ILE A 37 18.17 -0.35 -9.52
N HIS A 38 19.13 -0.17 -8.64
CA HIS A 38 20.56 -0.14 -8.89
C HIS A 38 21.14 -1.56 -8.70
N GLU A 39 21.12 -2.38 -9.75
CA GLU A 39 21.62 -3.75 -9.69
C GLU A 39 23.15 -3.78 -9.81
N PRO A 40 23.89 -4.22 -8.78
CA PRO A 40 25.34 -4.36 -8.86
C PRO A 40 25.72 -5.55 -9.74
N ARG A 41 26.36 -5.27 -10.87
CA ARG A 41 26.86 -6.28 -11.81
C ARG A 41 28.36 -6.23 -11.97
N SER A 42 28.91 -7.33 -12.50
CA SER A 42 30.32 -7.45 -12.84
C SER A 42 30.47 -7.92 -14.28
N LYS A 43 31.33 -7.25 -15.04
CA LYS A 43 31.71 -7.67 -16.39
C LYS A 43 32.63 -8.89 -16.34
N VAL A 44 32.88 -9.50 -17.50
CA VAL A 44 33.79 -10.67 -17.64
C VAL A 44 35.21 -10.34 -17.19
N ASP A 45 35.63 -9.09 -17.30
CA ASP A 45 36.92 -8.56 -16.84
C ASP A 45 36.95 -8.21 -15.34
N LEU A 46 35.92 -8.58 -14.58
CA LEU A 46 35.72 -8.25 -13.16
C LEU A 46 35.49 -6.76 -12.87
N THR A 47 35.28 -5.92 -13.89
CA THR A 47 34.91 -4.52 -13.68
C THR A 47 33.49 -4.45 -13.11
N LYS A 48 33.35 -3.85 -11.91
CA LYS A 48 32.05 -3.61 -11.26
C LYS A 48 31.34 -2.43 -11.92
N TYR A 49 30.04 -2.56 -12.13
CA TYR A 49 29.17 -1.49 -12.62
C TYR A 49 27.77 -1.62 -12.02
N LEU A 50 26.99 -0.55 -12.08
CA LEU A 50 25.57 -0.58 -11.73
C LEU A 50 24.76 -0.65 -13.02
N GLU A 51 23.83 -1.60 -13.07
CA GLU A 51 22.78 -1.64 -14.07
C GLU A 51 21.52 -1.03 -13.47
N ASN A 52 21.09 0.11 -14.00
CA ASN A 52 19.92 0.82 -13.50
C ASN A 52 18.67 0.32 -14.24
N GLN A 53 17.80 -0.37 -13.53
CA GLN A 53 16.52 -0.83 -14.04
C GLN A 53 15.44 0.15 -13.61
N GLN A 54 14.74 0.75 -14.58
CA GLN A 54 13.67 1.70 -14.31
C GLN A 54 12.30 1.03 -14.48
N PHE A 55 11.46 1.18 -13.48
CA PHE A 55 10.09 0.70 -13.45
C PHE A 55 9.15 1.90 -13.36
N ARG A 56 8.04 1.84 -14.10
CA ARG A 56 7.00 2.87 -14.08
C ARG A 56 5.75 2.33 -13.41
N PHE A 57 5.19 3.13 -12.51
CA PHE A 57 3.97 2.88 -11.75
C PHE A 57 3.04 4.08 -11.86
N ASP A 58 1.78 3.90 -11.43
CA ASP A 58 0.84 5.02 -11.29
C ASP A 58 1.27 5.96 -10.16
N TYR A 59 1.77 5.38 -9.06
CA TYR A 59 2.35 6.08 -7.93
C TYR A 59 3.56 5.30 -7.38
N ALA A 60 4.67 6.01 -7.16
CA ALA A 60 5.86 5.56 -6.49
C ALA A 60 6.06 6.41 -5.23
N PHE A 61 6.31 5.75 -4.10
CA PHE A 61 6.49 6.38 -2.80
C PHE A 61 7.91 6.11 -2.31
N ASP A 62 8.58 7.14 -1.83
CA ASP A 62 9.89 7.02 -1.18
C ASP A 62 9.75 6.66 0.31
N GLU A 63 10.88 6.45 0.97
CA GLU A 63 10.96 6.08 2.38
C GLU A 63 10.51 7.19 3.36
N MET A 64 10.37 8.42 2.89
CA MET A 64 9.95 9.58 3.70
C MET A 64 8.42 9.75 3.68
N VAL A 65 7.71 9.03 2.81
CA VAL A 65 6.26 9.11 2.69
C VAL A 65 5.57 8.41 3.86
N GLU A 66 4.69 9.14 4.54
CA GLU A 66 3.83 8.60 5.60
C GLU A 66 2.60 7.85 5.06
N ASN A 67 2.06 6.93 5.86
CA ASN A 67 0.88 6.14 5.51
C ASN A 67 -0.36 6.99 5.11
N ASP A 68 -0.50 8.22 5.62
CA ASP A 68 -1.60 9.12 5.25
C ASP A 68 -1.54 9.50 3.75
N LEU A 69 -0.35 9.82 3.25
CA LEU A 69 -0.16 10.11 1.82
C LEU A 69 -0.37 8.86 0.97
N VAL A 70 0.14 7.71 1.43
CA VAL A 70 -0.10 6.43 0.76
C VAL A 70 -1.61 6.17 0.64
N TYR A 71 -2.38 6.36 1.71
CA TYR A 71 -3.84 6.22 1.71
C TYR A 71 -4.52 7.15 0.70
N ARG A 72 -4.18 8.44 0.71
CA ARG A 72 -4.83 9.46 -0.14
C ARG A 72 -4.70 9.16 -1.62
N TYR A 73 -3.55 8.67 -2.07
CA TYR A 73 -3.32 8.42 -3.49
C TYR A 73 -3.82 7.06 -3.96
N THR A 74 -4.23 6.17 -3.06
CA THR A 74 -4.46 4.78 -3.42
C THR A 74 -5.77 4.20 -2.91
N ALA A 75 -6.02 4.22 -1.61
CA ALA A 75 -7.22 3.64 -1.01
C ALA A 75 -8.37 4.65 -1.00
N GLN A 76 -8.10 5.96 -0.87
CA GLN A 76 -9.15 6.98 -0.86
C GLN A 76 -10.02 6.98 -2.14
N PRO A 77 -9.45 6.93 -3.37
CA PRO A 77 -10.28 6.87 -4.60
C PRO A 77 -11.14 5.61 -4.69
N LEU A 78 -10.68 4.51 -4.07
CA LEU A 78 -11.44 3.25 -4.00
C LEU A 78 -12.67 3.39 -3.08
N VAL A 79 -12.54 4.12 -1.97
CA VAL A 79 -13.66 4.42 -1.07
C VAL A 79 -14.74 5.21 -1.80
N GLU A 80 -14.34 6.24 -2.57
CA GLU A 80 -15.27 7.02 -3.40
C GLU A 80 -16.02 6.13 -4.41
N SER A 81 -15.30 5.20 -5.05
CA SER A 81 -15.88 4.24 -6.01
C SER A 81 -16.93 3.32 -5.37
N ILE A 82 -16.75 2.93 -4.10
CA ILE A 82 -17.73 2.10 -3.37
C ILE A 82 -19.04 2.87 -3.15
N PHE A 83 -18.97 4.18 -2.86
CA PHE A 83 -20.17 5.01 -2.71
C PHE A 83 -20.93 5.21 -4.02
N GLU A 84 -20.25 5.11 -5.16
CA GLU A 84 -20.86 5.09 -6.49
C GLU A 84 -21.47 3.73 -6.88
N LYS A 85 -21.62 2.82 -5.90
CA LYS A 85 -22.10 1.44 -6.06
C LYS A 85 -21.13 0.54 -6.84
N GLY A 86 -19.85 0.89 -6.88
CA GLY A 86 -18.77 0.05 -7.40
C GLY A 86 -18.26 -0.95 -6.35
N MET A 87 -17.46 -1.91 -6.82
CA MET A 87 -16.66 -2.78 -5.96
C MET A 87 -15.20 -2.35 -6.07
N ALA A 88 -14.49 -2.30 -4.94
CA ALA A 88 -13.07 -1.99 -4.92
C ALA A 88 -12.31 -2.93 -3.98
N THR A 89 -11.08 -3.23 -4.37
CA THR A 89 -10.18 -4.14 -3.65
C THR A 89 -8.78 -3.53 -3.61
N CYS A 90 -8.12 -3.59 -2.46
CA CYS A 90 -6.75 -3.10 -2.32
C CYS A 90 -5.86 -4.27 -1.86
N PHE A 91 -4.72 -4.46 -2.51
CA PHE A 91 -3.74 -5.47 -2.15
C PHE A 91 -2.46 -4.80 -1.68
N ALA A 92 -1.83 -5.35 -0.64
CA ALA A 92 -0.45 -5.03 -0.30
C ALA A 92 0.43 -6.22 -0.68
N TYR A 93 1.41 -6.00 -1.57
CA TYR A 93 2.31 -7.04 -2.06
C TYR A 93 3.78 -6.67 -1.82
N GLY A 94 4.62 -7.70 -1.62
CA GLY A 94 6.06 -7.55 -1.34
C GLY A 94 6.61 -8.69 -0.49
N GLN A 95 7.92 -8.73 -0.31
CA GLN A 95 8.60 -9.74 0.52
C GLN A 95 8.34 -9.56 2.03
N THR A 96 8.58 -10.59 2.85
CA THR A 96 8.54 -10.43 4.32
C THR A 96 9.50 -9.33 4.77
N GLY A 97 9.05 -8.48 5.68
CA GLY A 97 9.82 -7.31 6.13
C GLY A 97 9.64 -6.05 5.27
N SER A 98 8.95 -6.11 4.13
CA SER A 98 8.80 -4.94 3.22
C SER A 98 7.80 -3.86 3.65
N GLY A 99 7.29 -3.89 4.89
CA GLY A 99 6.34 -2.87 5.39
C GLY A 99 4.86 -3.07 5.03
N LYS A 100 4.45 -4.19 4.43
CA LYS A 100 3.01 -4.48 4.13
C LYS A 100 2.09 -4.31 5.34
N THR A 101 2.41 -4.98 6.46
CA THR A 101 1.57 -4.95 7.67
C THR A 101 1.61 -3.57 8.33
N HIS A 102 2.75 -2.89 8.26
CA HIS A 102 2.91 -1.52 8.74
C HIS A 102 1.98 -0.54 7.98
N THR A 103 1.93 -0.68 6.65
CA THR A 103 1.11 0.19 5.80
C THR A 103 -0.37 -0.10 5.98
N MET A 104 -0.77 -1.38 5.92
CA MET A 104 -2.18 -1.76 5.99
C MET A 104 -2.76 -1.63 7.41
N GLY A 105 -2.03 -2.15 8.40
CA GLY A 105 -2.50 -2.28 9.78
C GLY A 105 -1.94 -1.27 10.77
N GLY A 106 -1.00 -0.41 10.38
CA GLY A 106 -0.38 0.59 11.26
C GLY A 106 0.89 0.11 11.96
N GLU A 107 1.49 1.00 12.74
CA GLU A 107 2.84 0.86 13.30
C GLU A 107 2.89 -0.14 14.46
N PHE A 108 3.87 -1.05 14.44
CA PHE A 108 4.13 -1.93 15.58
C PHE A 108 5.08 -1.25 16.56
N GLN A 109 4.57 -0.90 17.74
CA GLN A 109 5.43 -0.43 18.81
C GLN A 109 6.25 -1.59 19.38
N ARG A 110 7.48 -1.30 19.82
CA ARG A 110 8.44 -2.29 20.38
C ARG A 110 7.91 -3.15 21.54
N ARG A 111 6.74 -2.82 22.11
CA ARG A 111 6.08 -3.57 23.20
C ARG A 111 5.05 -4.60 22.72
N GLY A 112 4.97 -4.86 21.41
CA GLY A 112 3.96 -5.77 20.85
C GLY A 112 2.56 -5.16 20.77
N ILE A 113 2.45 -3.84 20.94
CA ILE A 113 1.21 -3.08 20.75
C ILE A 113 1.25 -2.52 19.33
N GLN A 114 0.26 -2.87 18.52
CA GLN A 114 0.08 -2.27 17.21
C GLN A 114 -0.78 -1.02 17.34
N ASP A 115 -0.24 0.12 16.92
CA ASP A 115 -1.03 1.33 16.74
C ASP A 115 -1.70 1.28 15.37
N CYS A 116 -2.98 0.91 15.37
CA CYS A 116 -3.75 0.77 14.15
C CYS A 116 -4.23 2.11 13.58
N SER A 117 -4.13 3.21 14.33
CA SER A 117 -4.71 4.52 13.95
C SER A 117 -4.14 5.08 12.66
N ASN A 118 -2.87 4.81 12.39
CA ASN A 118 -2.16 5.27 11.20
C ASN A 118 -2.13 4.23 10.06
N GLY A 119 -2.87 3.12 10.17
CA GLY A 119 -2.98 2.11 9.12
C GLY A 119 -4.06 2.46 8.10
N ILE A 120 -3.89 1.99 6.85
CA ILE A 120 -4.91 2.17 5.79
C ILE A 120 -6.30 1.67 6.23
N TYR A 121 -6.38 0.59 7.02
CA TYR A 121 -7.67 0.09 7.52
C TYR A 121 -8.40 1.11 8.41
N ALA A 122 -7.70 1.78 9.32
CA ALA A 122 -8.29 2.79 10.19
C ALA A 122 -8.62 4.07 9.43
N LEU A 123 -7.71 4.53 8.55
CA LEU A 123 -7.92 5.71 7.71
C LEU A 123 -9.15 5.55 6.80
N ALA A 124 -9.35 4.36 6.22
CA ALA A 124 -10.54 4.05 5.44
C ALA A 124 -11.83 4.04 6.30
N GLY A 125 -11.75 3.55 7.54
CA GLY A 125 -12.87 3.54 8.48
C GLY A 125 -13.29 4.93 8.95
N ASP A 126 -12.33 5.81 9.27
CA ASP A 126 -12.59 7.15 9.76
C ASP A 126 -13.16 8.07 8.67
N LEU A 127 -12.67 7.96 7.43
CA LEU A 127 -13.21 8.71 6.31
C LEU A 127 -14.62 8.26 5.93
N ASN A 128 -14.94 6.96 6.07
CA ASN A 128 -16.31 6.48 5.94
C ASN A 128 -17.24 7.20 6.90
N LEU A 129 -16.87 7.42 8.16
CA LEU A 129 -17.71 8.16 9.10
C LEU A 129 -17.93 9.62 8.67
N PHE A 130 -16.91 10.27 8.10
CA PHE A 130 -17.01 11.64 7.62
C PHE A 130 -17.86 11.76 6.35
N ILE A 131 -17.65 10.87 5.36
CA ILE A 131 -18.43 10.82 4.11
C ILE A 131 -19.86 10.37 4.38
N LEU A 132 -20.07 9.38 5.25
CA LEU A 132 -21.40 8.95 5.68
C LEU A 132 -22.14 10.06 6.41
N LYS A 133 -21.48 10.85 7.28
CA LYS A 133 -22.12 12.04 7.88
C LYS A 133 -22.58 13.05 6.83
N LYS A 134 -21.83 13.21 5.74
CA LYS A 134 -22.18 14.10 4.62
C LYS A 134 -23.32 13.55 3.75
N ILE A 135 -23.39 12.23 3.57
CA ILE A 135 -24.41 11.53 2.76
C ILE A 135 -25.70 11.22 3.53
N ILE A 136 -25.65 10.98 4.85
CA ILE A 136 -26.84 10.72 5.70
C ILE A 136 -27.77 11.94 5.77
N LEU A 137 -27.26 13.15 5.51
CA LEU A 137 -28.11 14.33 5.26
C LEU A 137 -28.93 14.23 3.95
N SER A 138 -28.65 13.25 3.10
CA SER A 138 -29.33 12.96 1.84
C SER A 138 -29.56 11.44 1.64
N THR A 139 -30.39 10.85 2.51
CA THR A 139 -31.23 9.67 2.20
C THR A 139 -30.52 8.41 1.64
N PHE A 140 -29.89 7.56 2.47
CA PHE A 140 -29.68 6.12 2.17
C PHE A 140 -29.34 5.34 3.46
N LEU A 141 -29.98 4.18 3.69
CA LEU A 141 -29.62 3.23 4.75
C LEU A 141 -28.55 2.27 4.21
N LEU A 142 -27.27 2.59 4.43
CA LEU A 142 -26.16 1.69 4.08
C LEU A 142 -25.82 0.80 5.27
N ASN A 143 -25.93 -0.52 5.11
CA ASN A 143 -25.44 -1.49 6.09
C ASN A 143 -23.96 -1.80 5.79
N ILE A 144 -23.07 -1.57 6.75
CA ILE A 144 -21.63 -1.85 6.61
C ILE A 144 -21.34 -3.18 7.30
N VAL A 145 -20.73 -4.12 6.57
CA VAL A 145 -20.24 -5.40 7.11
C VAL A 145 -18.73 -5.42 6.93
N LEU A 146 -17.99 -5.63 8.02
CA LEU A 146 -16.54 -5.80 8.02
C LEU A 146 -16.21 -7.27 8.29
N SER A 147 -15.40 -7.88 7.43
CA SER A 147 -14.87 -9.23 7.61
C SER A 147 -13.35 -9.24 7.41
N TYR A 148 -12.64 -10.01 8.23
CA TYR A 148 -11.20 -10.24 8.10
C TYR A 148 -10.96 -11.71 7.79
N LEU A 149 -10.08 -11.99 6.83
CA LEU A 149 -9.77 -13.36 6.43
C LEU A 149 -8.25 -13.58 6.45
N GLY A 150 -7.82 -14.61 7.17
CA GLY A 150 -6.43 -15.07 7.16
C GLY A 150 -6.26 -16.21 6.16
N CYS A 151 -5.42 -16.02 5.14
CA CYS A 151 -5.03 -17.09 4.23
C CYS A 151 -3.57 -17.47 4.49
N ILE A 152 -3.34 -18.67 5.01
CA ILE A 152 -2.01 -19.29 5.09
C ILE A 152 -2.10 -20.57 4.28
N ILE A 153 -1.27 -20.67 3.23
CA ILE A 153 -1.14 -21.77 2.26
C ILE A 153 -2.19 -22.89 2.45
N ASN A 154 -3.20 -22.90 1.58
CA ASN A 154 -4.28 -23.89 1.49
C ASN A 154 -5.21 -24.01 2.69
N ASN A 155 -5.18 -23.10 3.66
CA ASN A 155 -6.21 -23.00 4.69
C ASN A 155 -6.75 -21.57 4.78
N ILE A 156 -8.07 -21.46 4.64
CA ILE A 156 -8.83 -20.24 4.89
C ILE A 156 -9.31 -20.30 6.33
N PHE A 157 -8.89 -19.33 7.15
CA PHE A 157 -9.44 -19.13 8.49
C PHE A 157 -10.34 -17.88 8.46
N THR A 158 -11.59 -18.07 8.87
CA THR A 158 -12.61 -17.01 9.04
C THR A 158 -12.64 -16.51 10.46
#